data_AF-A0A950Y5U1-F1
#
_entry.id   AF-A0A950Y5U1-F1
#
_cell.length_a   1.000
_cell.length_b   1.000
_cell.length_c   1.000
_cell.angle_alpha   90.00
_cell.angle_beta   90.00
_cell.angle_gamma   90.00
#
_symmetry.space_group_name_H-M   'P 1'
#
loop_
_entity.id
_entity.type
_entity.pdbx_description
1 polymer ?
#
loop_
_entity_poly.entity_id
_entity_poly.type
_entity_poly.pdbx_seq_one_letter_code
_entity_poly.pdbx_strand_id
1 'polypeptide(L)'
;PAGDTKRHDFLAPEDYIRERIRDQVAYFVVKTRQLYRKLTATQLCIYIAGGGGTLLAALHRDVWVALATAVVTALTTKLQADQVENSLVQYNQTLASLRNIECWWKALSRWEKNRRKNIDVLVDQTEKALETETAGWVQQMQSALDKLTEKEPSSKVD
;
A
#
# COMPACT_ATOMS: atom_id res chain seq x y z
N PRO A 1 43.67 -5.48 25.22
CA PRO A 1 42.19 -5.42 25.37
C PRO A 1 41.61 -4.47 24.32
N ALA A 2 41.21 -5.03 23.16
CA ALA A 2 40.62 -4.29 22.06
C ALA A 2 39.23 -3.80 22.48
N GLY A 3 39.07 -2.47 22.56
CA GLY A 3 37.81 -1.84 22.93
C GLY A 3 36.73 -2.15 21.91
N ASP A 4 35.66 -2.77 22.39
CA ASP A 4 34.38 -2.96 21.70
C ASP A 4 33.90 -1.63 21.11
N THR A 5 34.15 -1.45 19.80
CA THR A 5 33.85 -0.25 19.03
C THR A 5 32.63 -0.49 18.15
N LYS A 6 31.66 -1.28 18.60
CA LYS A 6 30.28 -1.19 18.09
C LYS A 6 29.54 -0.04 18.78
N ARG A 7 30.13 1.15 18.79
CA ARG A 7 29.42 2.38 19.10
C ARG A 7 28.51 2.62 17.91
N HIS A 8 27.19 2.51 18.08
CA HIS A 8 26.15 2.78 17.07
C HIS A 8 26.64 3.81 16.04
N ASP A 9 27.06 3.33 14.87
CA ASP A 9 27.68 4.18 13.87
C ASP A 9 26.58 5.13 13.41
N PHE A 10 26.77 6.43 13.64
CA PHE A 10 25.86 7.44 13.11
C PHE A 10 25.97 7.32 11.59
N LEU A 11 24.99 6.66 10.96
CA LEU A 11 24.89 6.58 9.51
C LEU A 11 25.05 7.99 8.95
N ALA A 12 25.96 8.17 8.01
CA ALA A 12 26.06 9.45 7.32
C ALA A 12 24.68 9.74 6.71
N PRO A 13 24.21 11.00 6.69
CA PRO A 13 22.89 11.34 6.17
C PRO A 13 22.64 10.78 4.75
N GLU A 14 23.72 10.66 3.98
CA GLU A 14 23.71 10.17 2.61
C GLU A 14 23.51 8.64 2.54
N ASP A 15 24.04 7.91 3.53
CA ASP A 15 23.82 6.48 3.70
C ASP A 15 22.41 6.20 4.21
N TYR A 16 21.91 7.02 5.14
CA TYR A 16 20.50 6.93 5.60
C TYR A 16 19.51 7.11 4.44
N ILE A 17 19.72 8.08 3.56
CA ILE A 17 18.84 8.29 2.39
C ILE A 17 18.89 7.10 1.43
N ARG A 18 20.09 6.53 1.23
CA ARG A 18 20.27 5.39 0.32
C ARG A 18 19.61 4.13 0.88
N GLU A 19 19.86 3.83 2.14
CA GLU A 19 19.42 2.57 2.76
C GLU A 19 17.96 2.62 3.21
N ARG A 20 17.48 3.76 3.71
CA ARG A 20 16.11 3.89 4.23
C ARG A 20 15.17 4.43 3.16
N ILE A 21 15.39 5.66 2.69
CA ILE A 21 14.41 6.34 1.83
C ILE A 21 14.29 5.65 0.47
N ARG A 22 15.40 5.38 -0.22
CA ARG A 22 15.35 4.79 -1.58
C ARG A 22 14.86 3.36 -1.59
N ASP A 23 15.22 2.56 -0.60
CA ASP A 23 14.71 1.20 -0.45
C ASP A 23 13.18 1.19 -0.26
N GLN A 24 12.68 2.03 0.66
CA GLN A 24 11.24 2.16 0.90
C GLN A 24 10.49 2.68 -0.34
N VAL A 25 11.05 3.67 -1.04
CA VAL A 25 10.51 4.15 -2.32
C VAL A 25 10.42 3.02 -3.35
N ALA A 26 11.45 2.20 -3.50
CA ALA A 26 11.45 1.08 -4.44
C ALA A 26 10.38 0.04 -4.08
N TYR A 27 10.28 -0.31 -2.78
CA TYR A 27 9.26 -1.21 -2.27
C TYR A 27 7.83 -0.71 -2.58
N PHE A 28 7.52 0.55 -2.27
CA PHE A 28 6.19 1.11 -2.51
C PHE A 28 5.88 1.22 -4.01
N VAL A 29 6.85 1.57 -4.87
CA VAL A 29 6.65 1.58 -6.32
C VAL A 29 6.26 0.20 -6.86
N VAL A 30 6.95 -0.86 -6.42
CA VAL A 30 6.66 -2.23 -6.84
C VAL A 30 5.28 -2.66 -6.34
N LYS A 31 4.96 -2.41 -5.07
CA LYS A 31 3.66 -2.71 -4.47
C LYS A 31 2.51 -2.01 -5.18
N THR A 32 2.61 -0.70 -5.42
CA THR A 32 1.60 0.08 -6.14
C THR A 32 1.36 -0.49 -7.54
N ARG A 33 2.42 -0.85 -8.26
CA ARG A 33 2.28 -1.46 -9.60
C ARG A 33 1.56 -2.81 -9.57
N GLN A 34 1.85 -3.64 -8.57
CA GLN A 34 1.17 -4.93 -8.40
C GLN A 34 -0.31 -4.76 -8.08
N LEU A 35 -0.66 -3.86 -7.16
CA LEU A 35 -2.04 -3.55 -6.80
C LEU A 35 -2.82 -3.02 -8.01
N TYR A 36 -2.24 -2.09 -8.76
CA TYR A 36 -2.85 -1.54 -9.96
C TYR A 36 -3.16 -2.64 -11.00
N ARG A 37 -2.23 -3.57 -11.24
CA ARG A 37 -2.46 -4.69 -12.17
C ARG A 37 -3.60 -5.61 -11.73
N LYS A 38 -3.72 -5.89 -10.42
CA LYS A 38 -4.84 -6.67 -9.88
C LYS A 38 -6.18 -5.95 -10.11
N LEU A 39 -6.22 -4.65 -9.85
CA LEU A 39 -7.41 -3.83 -10.04
C LEU A 39 -7.85 -3.82 -11.52
N THR A 40 -6.92 -3.55 -12.44
CA THR A 40 -7.20 -3.56 -13.88
C THR A 40 -7.62 -4.95 -14.39
N ALA A 41 -7.00 -6.03 -13.89
CA ALA A 41 -7.39 -7.39 -14.26
C ALA A 41 -8.82 -7.72 -13.80
N THR A 42 -9.19 -7.37 -12.56
CA THR A 42 -10.55 -7.57 -12.07
C THR A 42 -11.56 -6.74 -12.85
N GLN A 43 -11.26 -5.46 -13.14
CA GLN A 43 -12.12 -4.61 -13.98
C GLN A 43 -12.31 -5.20 -15.38
N LEU A 44 -11.23 -5.71 -16.00
CA LEU A 44 -11.30 -6.36 -17.30
C LEU A 44 -12.17 -7.63 -17.24
N CYS A 45 -12.03 -8.45 -16.20
CA CYS A 45 -12.89 -9.61 -15.97
C CYS A 45 -14.36 -9.21 -15.83
N ILE A 46 -14.65 -8.12 -15.11
CA ILE A 46 -16.02 -7.57 -14.97
C ILE A 46 -16.57 -7.16 -16.33
N TYR A 47 -15.79 -6.45 -17.16
CA TYR A 47 -16.24 -6.04 -18.48
C TYR A 47 -16.45 -7.22 -19.44
N ILE A 48 -15.56 -8.22 -19.41
CA ILE A 48 -15.70 -9.44 -20.21
C ILE A 48 -16.90 -10.27 -19.74
N ALA A 49 -17.10 -10.40 -18.43
CA ALA A 49 -18.25 -11.10 -17.85
C ALA A 49 -19.57 -10.38 -18.15
N GLY A 50 -19.61 -9.05 -18.03
CA GLY A 50 -20.77 -8.23 -18.34
C GLY A 50 -21.12 -8.27 -19.84
N GLY A 51 -20.14 -7.98 -20.70
CA GLY A 51 -20.33 -8.01 -22.16
C GLY A 51 -20.61 -9.41 -22.70
N GLY A 52 -19.90 -10.42 -22.17
CA GLY A 52 -20.13 -11.83 -22.48
C GLY A 52 -21.50 -12.32 -22.00
N GLY A 53 -21.96 -11.87 -20.83
CA GLY A 53 -23.29 -12.16 -20.31
C GLY A 53 -24.41 -11.60 -21.20
N THR A 54 -24.24 -10.39 -21.75
CA THR A 54 -25.19 -9.81 -22.72
C THR A 54 -25.23 -10.60 -24.03
N LEU A 55 -24.09 -11.04 -24.55
CA LEU A 55 -24.01 -11.88 -25.76
C LEU A 55 -24.57 -13.29 -25.54
N LEU A 56 -24.35 -13.88 -24.36
CA LEU A 56 -24.85 -15.21 -24.00
C LEU A 56 -26.34 -15.23 -23.69
N ALA A 57 -26.89 -14.15 -23.13
CA ALA A 57 -28.34 -13.98 -22.96
C ALA A 57 -29.06 -13.98 -24.32
N ALA A 58 -28.44 -13.41 -25.36
CA ALA A 58 -28.96 -13.48 -26.72
C ALA A 58 -28.96 -14.91 -27.31
N LEU A 59 -28.21 -15.85 -26.72
CA LEU A 59 -28.08 -17.24 -27.17
C LEU A 59 -28.77 -18.27 -26.25
N HIS A 60 -29.62 -17.84 -25.29
CA HIS A 60 -30.40 -18.72 -24.40
C HIS A 60 -29.56 -19.73 -23.58
N ARG A 61 -28.36 -19.35 -23.12
CA ARG A 61 -27.51 -20.15 -22.21
C ARG A 61 -27.36 -19.49 -20.84
N ASP A 62 -28.43 -19.53 -20.05
CA ASP A 62 -28.57 -18.83 -18.75
C ASP A 62 -27.56 -19.26 -17.67
N VAL A 63 -27.05 -20.49 -17.72
CA VAL A 63 -26.15 -21.06 -16.70
C VAL A 63 -24.80 -20.33 -16.64
N TRP A 64 -24.32 -19.78 -17.76
CA TRP A 64 -23.02 -19.11 -17.83
C TRP A 64 -23.05 -17.69 -17.24
N VAL A 65 -24.23 -17.05 -17.22
CA VAL A 65 -24.43 -15.71 -16.64
C VAL A 65 -24.30 -15.76 -15.12
N ALA A 66 -24.94 -16.75 -14.48
CA ALA A 66 -24.85 -16.95 -13.04
C ALA A 66 -23.41 -17.25 -12.59
N LEU A 67 -22.69 -18.10 -13.34
CA LEU A 67 -21.29 -18.44 -13.05
C LEU A 67 -20.37 -17.22 -13.16
N ALA A 68 -20.50 -16.45 -14.24
CA ALA A 68 -19.71 -15.23 -14.45
C ALA A 68 -19.99 -14.17 -13.35
N THR A 69 -21.26 -14.03 -12.96
CA THR A 69 -21.67 -13.13 -11.88
C THR A 69 -21.07 -13.57 -10.54
N ALA A 70 -21.14 -14.85 -10.19
CA ALA A 70 -20.56 -15.38 -8.95
C ALA A 70 -19.04 -15.15 -8.88
N VAL A 71 -18.32 -15.36 -9.99
CA VAL A 71 -16.88 -15.09 -10.08
C VAL A 71 -16.58 -13.61 -9.92
N VAL A 72 -17.32 -12.73 -10.60
CA VAL A 72 -17.20 -11.28 -10.47
C VAL A 72 -17.47 -10.84 -9.03
N THR A 73 -18.53 -11.33 -8.42
CA THR A 73 -18.88 -11.00 -7.03
C THR A 73 -17.79 -11.47 -6.08
N ALA A 74 -17.30 -12.71 -6.21
CA ALA A 74 -16.22 -13.23 -5.37
C ALA A 74 -14.93 -12.39 -5.50
N LEU A 75 -14.54 -12.02 -6.72
CA LEU A 75 -13.37 -11.17 -6.97
C LEU A 75 -13.57 -9.74 -6.43
N THR A 76 -14.76 -9.17 -6.59
CA THR A 76 -15.10 -7.83 -6.10
C THR A 76 -15.10 -7.79 -4.58
N THR A 77 -15.71 -8.79 -3.94
CA THR A 77 -15.71 -8.93 -2.48
C THR A 77 -14.30 -9.13 -1.95
N LYS A 78 -13.43 -9.87 -2.65
CA LYS A 78 -12.01 -9.98 -2.29
C LYS A 78 -11.27 -8.64 -2.41
N LEU A 79 -11.47 -7.88 -3.49
CA LEU A 79 -10.86 -6.55 -3.64
C LEU A 79 -11.30 -5.56 -2.55
N GLN A 80 -12.59 -5.59 -2.21
CA GLN A 80 -13.17 -4.76 -1.16
C GLN A 80 -12.66 -5.15 0.23
N ALA A 81 -12.56 -6.46 0.50
CA ALA A 81 -12.00 -6.98 1.74
C ALA A 81 -10.53 -6.58 1.92
N ASP A 82 -9.75 -6.65 0.83
CA ASP A 82 -8.34 -6.26 0.81
C ASP A 82 -8.13 -4.73 0.81
N GLN A 83 -9.21 -3.93 0.72
CA GLN A 83 -9.20 -2.47 0.66
C GLN A 83 -8.13 -1.91 -0.32
N VAL A 84 -7.97 -2.56 -1.46
CA VAL A 84 -6.86 -2.34 -2.40
C VAL A 84 -6.71 -0.87 -2.82
N GLU A 85 -7.83 -0.16 -3.01
CA GLU A 85 -7.83 1.25 -3.38
C GLU A 85 -7.30 2.14 -2.25
N ASN A 86 -7.71 1.90 -1.00
CA ASN A 86 -7.22 2.65 0.16
C ASN A 86 -5.72 2.44 0.35
N SER A 87 -5.25 1.19 0.28
CA SER A 87 -3.82 0.89 0.37
C SER A 87 -3.03 1.55 -0.77
N LEU A 88 -3.58 1.59 -1.98
CA LEU A 88 -2.92 2.24 -3.12
C LEU A 88 -2.82 3.76 -2.95
N VAL A 89 -3.88 4.42 -2.46
CA VAL A 89 -3.85 5.85 -2.12
C VAL A 89 -2.82 6.13 -1.03
N GLN A 90 -2.82 5.33 0.03
CA GLN A 90 -1.93 5.50 1.17
C GLN A 90 -0.45 5.32 0.77
N TYR A 91 -0.14 4.28 -0.01
CA TYR A 91 1.21 4.07 -0.54
C TYR A 91 1.67 5.22 -1.44
N ASN A 92 0.79 5.75 -2.29
CA ASN A 92 1.11 6.90 -3.14
C ASN A 92 1.36 8.17 -2.31
N GLN A 93 0.60 8.39 -1.24
CA GLN A 93 0.82 9.50 -0.32
C GLN A 93 2.17 9.38 0.39
N THR A 94 2.50 8.21 0.94
CA THR A 94 3.81 7.95 1.56
C THR A 94 4.94 8.14 0.57
N LEU A 95 4.80 7.64 -0.66
CA LEU A 95 5.77 7.82 -1.74
C LEU A 95 5.98 9.30 -2.10
N ALA A 96 4.90 10.08 -2.16
CA ALA A 96 4.98 11.52 -2.42
C ALA A 96 5.72 12.26 -1.29
N SER A 97 5.43 11.92 -0.03
CA SER A 97 6.11 12.48 1.15
C SER A 97 7.60 12.17 1.14
N LEU A 98 7.99 10.91 0.91
CA LEU A 98 9.40 10.49 0.84
C LEU A 98 10.15 11.20 -0.29
N ARG A 99 9.53 11.37 -1.46
CA ARG A 99 10.13 12.12 -2.59
C ARG A 99 10.28 13.61 -2.26
N ASN A 100 9.32 14.20 -1.57
CA ASN A 100 9.40 15.60 -1.15
C ASN A 100 10.55 15.79 -0.16
N ILE A 101 10.72 14.88 0.81
CA ILE A 101 11.85 14.87 1.74
C ILE A 101 13.19 14.73 0.99
N GLU A 102 13.28 13.80 0.03
CA GLU A 102 14.50 13.63 -0.78
C GLU A 102 14.81 14.89 -1.61
N CYS A 103 13.78 15.53 -2.19
CA CYS A 103 13.92 16.76 -2.96
C CYS A 103 14.41 17.92 -2.09
N TRP A 104 13.78 18.12 -0.92
CA TRP A 104 14.20 19.10 0.07
C TRP A 104 15.65 18.86 0.48
N TRP A 105 16.03 17.62 0.84
CA TRP A 105 17.41 17.30 1.20
C TRP A 105 18.39 17.64 0.08
N LYS A 106 18.08 17.29 -1.17
CA LYS A 106 18.93 17.61 -2.32
C LYS A 106 19.14 19.11 -2.49
N ALA A 107 18.12 19.93 -2.20
CA ALA A 107 18.17 21.38 -2.30
C ALA A 107 19.04 22.06 -1.23
N LEU A 108 19.34 21.40 -0.10
CA LEU A 108 20.23 21.96 0.92
C LEU A 108 21.67 22.08 0.40
N SER A 109 22.31 23.19 0.74
CA SER A 109 23.75 23.37 0.52
C SER A 109 24.57 22.40 1.38
N ARG A 110 25.83 22.17 1.01
CA ARG A 110 26.74 21.26 1.74
C ARG A 110 26.93 21.68 3.21
N TRP A 111 26.88 22.97 3.51
CA TRP A 111 27.00 23.49 4.87
C TRP A 111 25.74 23.24 5.69
N GLU A 112 24.56 23.35 5.06
CA GLU A 112 23.27 23.06 5.69
C GLU A 112 23.08 21.57 5.94
N LYS A 113 23.55 20.69 5.05
CA LYS A 113 23.50 19.23 5.22
C LYS A 113 24.30 18.75 6.43
N ASN A 114 25.40 19.44 6.76
CA ASN A 114 26.21 19.15 7.93
C ASN A 114 25.61 19.68 9.26
N ARG A 115 24.53 20.46 9.22
CA ARG A 115 23.87 20.92 10.45
C ARG A 115 23.08 19.78 11.05
N ARG A 116 23.39 19.39 12.30
CA ARG A 116 22.65 18.37 13.05
C ARG A 116 21.14 18.59 13.02
N LYS A 117 20.69 19.83 13.19
CA LYS A 117 19.27 20.19 13.11
C LYS A 117 18.59 19.70 11.82
N ASN A 118 19.27 19.82 10.67
CA ASN A 118 18.71 19.40 9.39
C ASN A 118 18.74 17.88 9.22
N ILE A 119 19.75 17.22 9.78
CA ILE A 119 19.82 15.76 9.85
C ILE A 119 18.68 15.22 10.73
N ASP A 120 18.44 15.84 11.88
CA ASP A 120 17.34 15.47 12.77
C ASP A 120 15.98 15.65 12.08
N VAL A 121 15.78 16.78 11.36
CA VAL A 121 14.56 16.99 10.56
C VAL A 121 14.40 15.94 9.46
N LEU A 122 15.48 15.54 8.79
CA LEU A 122 15.45 14.50 7.76
C LEU A 122 14.95 13.17 8.33
N VAL A 123 15.52 12.75 9.46
CA VAL A 123 15.15 11.48 10.12
C VAL A 123 13.74 11.57 10.68
N ASP A 124 13.40 12.63 11.41
CA ASP A 124 12.09 12.81 12.03
C ASP A 124 10.96 12.81 10.99
N GLN A 125 11.11 13.57 9.89
CA GLN A 125 10.10 13.59 8.84
C GLN A 125 9.98 12.24 8.11
N THR A 126 11.09 11.53 7.91
CA THR A 126 11.09 10.22 7.26
C THR A 126 10.39 9.18 8.13
N GLU A 127 10.79 9.06 9.39
CA GLU A 127 10.20 8.06 10.29
C GLU A 127 8.75 8.40 10.62
N LYS A 128 8.38 9.67 10.74
CA LYS A 128 6.98 10.08 10.93
C LYS A 128 6.10 9.74 9.73
N ALA A 129 6.62 9.87 8.51
CA ALA A 129 5.89 9.48 7.30
C ALA A 129 5.66 7.96 7.24
N LEU A 130 6.64 7.16 7.67
CA LEU A 130 6.52 5.71 7.76
C LEU A 130 5.64 5.25 8.93
N GLU A 131 5.72 5.94 10.07
CA GLU A 131 4.86 5.69 11.23
C GLU A 131 3.39 5.93 10.88
N THR A 132 3.10 7.02 10.17
CA THR A 132 1.72 7.32 9.73
C THR A 132 1.18 6.24 8.80
N GLU A 133 2.02 5.68 7.93
CA GLU A 133 1.65 4.59 7.04
C GLU A 133 1.34 3.31 7.81
N THR A 134 2.26 2.91 8.70
CA THR A 134 2.09 1.69 9.51
C THR A 134 0.90 1.79 10.47
N ALA A 135 0.70 2.94 11.12
CA ALA A 135 -0.46 3.20 11.97
C ALA A 135 -1.78 3.10 11.18
N GLY A 136 -1.82 3.68 9.97
CA GLY A 136 -3.00 3.57 9.11
C GLY A 136 -3.26 2.13 8.63
N TRP A 137 -2.23 1.33 8.38
CA TRP A 137 -2.38 -0.09 8.06
C TRP A 137 -2.95 -0.89 9.25
N VAL A 138 -2.43 -0.66 10.46
CA VAL A 138 -2.96 -1.29 11.69
C VAL A 138 -4.44 -0.92 11.89
N GLN A 139 -4.80 0.34 11.70
CA GLN A 139 -6.19 0.79 11.81
C GLN A 139 -7.10 0.13 10.77
N GLN A 140 -6.65 0.00 9.51
CA GLN A 140 -7.40 -0.70 8.46
C GLN A 140 -7.61 -2.17 8.81
N MET A 141 -6.59 -2.83 9.36
CA MET A 141 -6.66 -4.22 9.79
C MET A 141 -7.63 -4.41 10.96
N GLN A 142 -7.57 -3.55 11.98
CA GLN A 142 -8.53 -3.55 13.09
C GLN A 142 -9.97 -3.37 12.58
N SER A 143 -10.18 -2.38 11.71
CA SER A 143 -11.50 -2.13 11.11
C SER A 143 -12.01 -3.32 10.27
N ALA A 144 -11.11 -4.07 9.64
CA ALA A 144 -11.48 -5.28 8.90
C ALA A 144 -11.86 -6.43 9.85
N LEU A 145 -11.14 -6.60 10.96
CA LEU A 145 -11.45 -7.61 12.00
C LEU A 145 -12.79 -7.31 12.69
N ASP A 146 -13.08 -6.04 12.99
CA ASP A 146 -14.35 -5.63 13.58
C ASP A 146 -15.53 -5.97 12.65
N LYS A 147 -15.41 -5.65 11.36
CA LYS A 147 -16.43 -5.99 10.34
C LYS A 147 -16.68 -7.49 10.20
N LEU A 148 -15.65 -8.32 10.41
CA LEU A 148 -15.81 -9.79 10.39
C LEU A 148 -16.53 -10.28 11.65
N THR A 149 -16.15 -9.75 12.81
CA THR A 149 -16.72 -10.10 14.11
C THR A 149 -18.19 -9.66 14.22
N GLU A 150 -18.54 -8.50 13.67
CA GLU A 150 -19.92 -7.98 13.64
C GLU A 150 -20.83 -8.76 12.67
N LYS A 151 -20.25 -9.51 11.71
CA LYS A 151 -21.01 -10.34 10.76
C LYS A 151 -21.26 -11.77 11.25
N GLU A 152 -20.55 -12.22 12.29
CA GLU A 152 -20.72 -13.53 12.92
C GLU A 152 -21.97 -13.73 13.84
N PRO A 153 -22.64 -12.72 14.43
CA PRO A 153 -23.69 -12.96 15.41
C PRO A 153 -25.06 -13.39 14.83
N SER A 154 -25.20 -13.59 13.49
CA SER A 154 -26.50 -13.98 12.90
C SER A 154 -26.50 -15.23 12.00
N SER A 155 -25.39 -15.97 11.85
CA SER A 155 -25.38 -17.21 11.05
C SER A 155 -25.44 -18.50 11.86
N LYS A 156 -25.46 -18.41 13.19
CA LYS A 156 -25.96 -19.51 14.03
C LYS A 156 -27.47 -19.42 14.10
N VAL A 157 -28.10 -20.02 13.08
CA VAL A 157 -29.50 -20.44 13.12
C VAL A 157 -29.59 -21.65 14.03
N ASP A 158 -30.45 -21.57 15.05
CA ASP A 158 -31.58 -22.49 15.27
C ASP A 158 -32.56 -21.87 16.27
#